data_AF-A0A9R1UTQ6-F1
#
_entry.id   AF-A0A9R1UTQ6-F1
#
_cell.length_a   1.000
_cell.length_b   1.000
_cell.length_c   1.000
_cell.angle_alpha   90.00
_cell.angle_beta   90.00
_cell.angle_gamma   90.00
#
_symmetry.space_group_name_H-M   'P 1'
#
loop_
_entity.id
_entity.type
_entity.pdbx_description
1 polymer ?
#
loop_
_entity_poly.entity_id
_entity_poly.type
_entity_poly.pdbx_seq_one_letter_code
_entity_poly.pdbx_strand_id
1 'polypeptide(L)'
;MDAGRGMCVISYQHKGLLEATKKVLPYVEHRQCARHIYADFRKIYSGIELRNLFWKAAKSTVEGGFKNHMDEIRQISPGAYEHLMAREPNTWCRAFFSTGLACDTVENGKAECFNAVILDSRKKLLLTMLEEIRVYMMDRFYNLRELAEKWEGDVCPSAIKKMEEFGEDLKFWRVHPNGQNEFEVRNGLESYGNITISAQRSMDFKMFHIIVDKL
;
A
#
# COMPACT_ATOMS: atom_id res chain seq x y z
N MET A 1 -18.54 -0.22 -17.29
CA MET A 1 -17.44 -0.57 -16.36
C MET A 1 -16.50 -1.47 -17.14
N ASP A 2 -15.24 -1.07 -17.34
CA ASP A 2 -14.27 -1.73 -18.23
C ASP A 2 -13.69 -3.04 -17.68
N ALA A 3 -14.56 -3.93 -17.19
CA ALA A 3 -14.21 -5.28 -16.72
C ALA A 3 -13.01 -5.34 -15.75
N GLY A 4 -12.82 -4.29 -14.94
CA GLY A 4 -11.78 -4.19 -13.91
C GLY A 4 -10.52 -3.41 -14.30
N ARG A 5 -10.41 -2.85 -15.52
CA ARG A 5 -9.27 -2.00 -15.90
C ARG A 5 -9.18 -0.76 -15.01
N GLY A 6 -7.96 -0.41 -14.59
CA GLY A 6 -7.73 0.73 -13.72
C GLY A 6 -8.25 0.53 -12.30
N MET A 7 -8.50 -0.72 -11.88
CA MET A 7 -8.92 -1.06 -10.54
C MET A 7 -7.93 -2.06 -9.91
N CYS A 8 -7.84 -2.00 -8.59
CA CYS A 8 -7.09 -2.95 -7.78
C CYS A 8 -8.02 -3.56 -6.72
N VAL A 9 -7.94 -4.87 -6.53
CA VAL A 9 -8.61 -5.60 -5.46
C VAL A 9 -7.56 -6.17 -4.52
N ILE A 10 -7.62 -5.81 -3.24
CA ILE A 10 -6.82 -6.42 -2.18
C ILE A 10 -7.69 -7.42 -1.44
N SER A 11 -7.26 -8.68 -1.33
CA SER A 11 -8.03 -9.69 -0.61
C SER A 11 -7.16 -10.73 0.10
N TYR A 12 -7.81 -11.58 0.92
CA TYR A 12 -7.18 -12.73 1.57
C TYR A 12 -6.93 -13.92 0.62
N GLN A 13 -7.15 -13.80 -0.68
CA GLN A 13 -6.93 -14.87 -1.67
C GLN A 13 -7.57 -16.23 -1.31
N HIS A 14 -8.74 -16.21 -0.66
CA HIS A 14 -9.53 -17.42 -0.57
C HIS A 14 -9.90 -17.88 -1.99
N LYS A 15 -9.72 -19.17 -2.31
CA LYS A 15 -9.86 -19.72 -3.68
C LYS A 15 -11.17 -19.28 -4.36
N GLY A 16 -12.28 -19.34 -3.64
CA GLY A 16 -13.59 -18.92 -4.17
C GLY A 16 -13.66 -17.44 -4.57
N LEU A 17 -12.95 -16.56 -3.85
CA LEU A 17 -12.94 -15.13 -4.15
C LEU A 17 -12.07 -14.85 -5.39
N LEU A 18 -10.91 -15.49 -5.50
CA LEU A 18 -10.05 -15.38 -6.67
C LEU A 18 -10.79 -15.76 -7.96
N GLU A 19 -11.50 -16.89 -7.96
CA GLU A 19 -12.24 -17.36 -9.13
C GLU A 19 -13.43 -16.45 -9.45
N ALA A 20 -14.14 -15.95 -8.44
CA ALA A 20 -15.21 -14.98 -8.64
C ALA A 20 -14.69 -13.65 -9.21
N THR A 21 -13.55 -13.15 -8.70
CA THR A 21 -12.93 -11.93 -9.19
C THR A 21 -12.47 -12.08 -10.63
N LYS A 22 -11.83 -13.19 -11.01
CA LYS A 22 -11.45 -13.47 -12.41
C LYS A 22 -12.66 -13.48 -13.35
N LYS A 23 -13.79 -14.02 -12.88
CA LYS A 23 -15.02 -14.12 -13.68
C LYS A 23 -15.69 -12.76 -13.90
N VAL A 24 -15.75 -11.92 -12.86
CA VAL A 24 -16.49 -10.65 -12.88
C VAL A 24 -15.60 -9.47 -13.32
N LEU A 25 -14.33 -9.50 -12.96
CA LEU A 25 -13.33 -8.45 -13.19
C LEU A 25 -12.03 -9.06 -13.75
N PRO A 26 -12.04 -9.62 -14.97
CA PRO A 26 -10.91 -10.36 -15.52
C PRO A 26 -9.63 -9.54 -15.68
N TYR A 27 -9.73 -8.20 -15.78
CA TYR A 27 -8.58 -7.31 -15.98
C TYR A 27 -8.17 -6.57 -14.70
N VAL A 28 -8.69 -6.96 -13.54
CA VAL A 28 -8.32 -6.31 -12.27
C VAL A 28 -6.96 -6.77 -11.79
N GLU A 29 -6.17 -5.84 -11.27
CA GLU A 29 -4.96 -6.19 -10.54
C GLU A 29 -5.38 -6.75 -9.18
N HIS A 30 -5.11 -8.04 -8.95
CA HIS A 30 -5.45 -8.69 -7.70
C HIS A 30 -4.22 -8.81 -6.78
N ARG A 31 -4.28 -8.14 -5.64
CA ARG A 31 -3.23 -8.11 -4.62
C ARG A 31 -3.60 -8.93 -3.39
N GLN A 32 -2.62 -9.61 -2.81
CA GLN A 32 -2.73 -10.24 -1.49
C GLN A 32 -2.62 -9.18 -0.40
N CYS A 33 -3.44 -9.30 0.64
CA CYS A 33 -3.30 -8.46 1.82
C CYS A 33 -2.03 -8.86 2.60
N ALA A 34 -1.03 -7.97 2.65
CA ALA A 34 0.24 -8.21 3.36
C ALA A 34 0.02 -8.55 4.85
N ARG A 35 -1.01 -7.98 5.48
CA ARG A 35 -1.35 -8.31 6.87
C ARG A 35 -1.75 -9.77 7.06
N HIS A 36 -2.48 -10.34 6.11
CA HIS A 36 -2.86 -11.75 6.20
C HIS A 36 -1.66 -12.67 5.96
N ILE A 37 -0.79 -12.30 5.01
CA ILE A 37 0.48 -13.01 4.81
C ILE A 37 1.28 -12.99 6.11
N TYR A 38 1.42 -11.82 6.75
CA TYR A 38 2.09 -11.71 8.03
C TYR A 38 1.42 -12.53 9.13
N ALA A 39 0.09 -12.53 9.19
CA ALA A 39 -0.67 -13.27 10.19
C ALA A 39 -0.45 -14.79 10.07
N ASP A 40 -0.27 -15.31 8.86
CA ASP A 40 0.12 -16.71 8.64
C ASP A 40 1.62 -16.93 8.89
N PHE A 41 2.47 -16.05 8.39
CA PHE A 41 3.92 -16.10 8.54
C PHE A 41 4.33 -16.14 10.02
N ARG A 42 3.77 -15.27 10.86
CA ARG A 42 4.10 -15.17 12.28
C ARG A 42 3.73 -16.40 13.11
N LYS A 43 2.84 -17.27 12.60
CA LYS A 43 2.49 -18.54 13.27
C LYS A 43 3.65 -19.53 13.21
N ILE A 44 4.48 -19.43 12.18
CA ILE A 44 5.61 -20.33 11.92
C ILE A 44 6.93 -19.64 12.29
N TYR A 45 7.07 -18.37 11.91
CA TYR A 45 8.29 -17.57 12.07
C TYR A 45 7.99 -16.36 12.97
N SER A 46 8.27 -16.50 14.26
CA SER A 46 8.08 -15.44 15.25
C SER A 46 9.37 -14.66 15.50
N GLY A 47 9.28 -13.35 15.70
CA GLY A 47 10.41 -12.50 16.07
C GLY A 47 10.16 -11.05 15.68
N ILE A 48 10.61 -10.12 16.51
CA ILE A 48 10.45 -8.67 16.23
C ILE A 48 11.24 -8.28 14.98
N GLU A 49 12.43 -8.85 14.80
CA GLU A 49 13.28 -8.60 13.64
C GLU A 49 12.64 -9.06 12.33
N LEU A 50 12.22 -10.34 12.25
CA LEU A 50 11.51 -10.89 11.09
C LEU A 50 10.20 -10.14 10.80
N ARG A 51 9.49 -9.69 11.83
CA ARG A 51 8.33 -8.81 11.68
C ARG A 51 8.71 -7.51 10.99
N ASN A 52 9.74 -6.83 11.48
CA ASN A 52 10.16 -5.54 10.94
C ASN A 52 10.63 -5.69 9.50
N LEU A 53 11.43 -6.72 9.20
CA LEU A 53 11.89 -7.01 7.84
C LEU A 53 10.76 -7.38 6.89
N PHE A 54 9.78 -8.18 7.34
CA PHE A 54 8.59 -8.47 6.55
C PHE A 54 7.88 -7.18 6.11
N TRP A 55 7.66 -6.24 7.05
CA TRP A 55 6.96 -5.00 6.74
C TRP A 55 7.78 -4.06 5.87
N LYS A 56 9.12 -4.02 6.03
CA LYS A 56 10.02 -3.30 5.13
C LYS A 56 9.99 -3.88 3.72
N ALA A 57 10.04 -5.21 3.58
CA ALA A 57 9.93 -5.88 2.29
C ALA A 57 8.57 -5.62 1.63
N ALA A 58 7.46 -5.81 2.35
CA ALA A 58 6.11 -5.60 1.81
C ALA A 58 5.86 -4.15 1.35
N LYS A 59 6.44 -3.17 2.08
CA LYS A 59 6.29 -1.73 1.78
C LYS A 59 7.38 -1.18 0.87
N SER A 60 8.37 -1.99 0.47
CA SER A 60 9.42 -1.57 -0.44
C SER A 60 8.80 -1.04 -1.73
N THR A 61 9.23 0.14 -2.16
CA THR A 61 8.74 0.80 -3.39
C THR A 61 9.55 0.42 -4.63
N VAL A 62 10.72 -0.18 -4.43
CA VAL A 62 11.66 -0.57 -5.47
C VAL A 62 12.12 -2.01 -5.30
N GLU A 63 12.36 -2.72 -6.41
CA GLU A 63 12.76 -4.12 -6.37
C GLU A 63 14.10 -4.34 -5.66
N GLY A 64 15.05 -3.42 -5.81
CA GLY A 64 16.36 -3.51 -5.16
C GLY A 64 16.22 -3.48 -3.63
N GLY A 65 15.40 -2.55 -3.12
CA GLY A 65 15.07 -2.49 -1.70
C GLY A 65 14.37 -3.77 -1.23
N PHE A 66 13.41 -4.29 -2.00
CA PHE A 66 12.78 -5.57 -1.67
C PHE A 66 13.79 -6.71 -1.57
N LYS A 67 14.69 -6.85 -2.56
CA LYS A 67 15.73 -7.89 -2.59
C LYS A 67 16.65 -7.81 -1.37
N ASN A 68 17.10 -6.62 -1.00
CA ASN A 68 17.93 -6.41 0.19
C ASN A 68 17.24 -6.90 1.47
N HIS A 69 15.99 -6.49 1.71
CA HIS A 69 15.24 -6.92 2.89
C HIS A 69 14.97 -8.43 2.89
N MET A 70 14.73 -9.03 1.72
CA MET A 70 14.55 -10.48 1.62
C MET A 70 15.86 -11.24 1.87
N ASP A 71 17.00 -10.71 1.44
CA ASP A 71 18.31 -11.30 1.73
C ASP A 71 18.64 -11.22 3.22
N GLU A 72 18.28 -10.13 3.92
CA GLU A 72 18.36 -10.06 5.39
C GLU A 72 17.49 -11.13 6.07
N ILE A 73 16.25 -11.33 5.59
CA ILE A 73 15.38 -12.42 6.08
C ILE A 73 16.04 -13.78 5.84
N ARG A 74 16.68 -13.98 4.68
CA ARG A 74 17.38 -15.23 4.34
C ARG A 74 18.55 -15.52 5.26
N GLN A 75 19.30 -14.50 5.66
CA GLN A 75 20.42 -14.63 6.60
C GLN A 75 19.94 -15.06 8.00
N ILE A 76 18.79 -14.55 8.45
CA ILE A 76 18.19 -14.92 9.74
C ILE A 76 17.56 -16.31 9.67
N SER A 77 16.79 -16.57 8.62
CA SER A 77 16.09 -17.84 8.42
C SER A 77 15.86 -18.11 6.93
N PRO A 78 16.62 -19.04 6.32
CA PRO A 78 16.40 -19.46 4.94
C PRO A 78 14.99 -19.97 4.68
N GLY A 79 14.40 -20.69 5.65
CA GLY A 79 13.03 -21.18 5.55
C GLY A 79 11.99 -20.05 5.54
N ALA A 80 12.21 -18.98 6.29
CA ALA A 80 11.33 -17.80 6.26
C ALA A 80 11.35 -17.12 4.89
N TYR A 81 12.53 -17.00 4.29
CA TYR A 81 12.70 -16.49 2.93
C TYR A 81 11.95 -17.34 1.91
N GLU A 82 12.15 -18.66 1.92
CA GLU A 82 11.48 -19.58 1.00
C GLU A 82 9.95 -19.52 1.16
N HIS A 83 9.45 -19.44 2.41
CA HIS A 83 8.02 -19.32 2.69
C HIS A 83 7.41 -18.06 2.07
N LEU A 84 8.10 -16.92 2.16
CA LEU A 84 7.62 -15.65 1.60
C LEU A 84 7.73 -15.61 0.08
N MET A 85 8.82 -16.14 -0.49
CA MET A 85 9.00 -16.23 -1.94
C MET A 85 7.97 -17.16 -2.60
N ALA A 86 7.56 -18.23 -1.91
CA ALA A 86 6.51 -19.14 -2.38
C ALA A 86 5.13 -18.47 -2.50
N ARG A 87 4.91 -17.29 -1.90
CA ARG A 87 3.66 -16.53 -2.00
C ARG A 87 3.63 -15.51 -3.13
N GLU A 88 4.52 -15.61 -4.12
CA GLU A 88 4.58 -14.71 -5.28
C GLU A 88 4.67 -13.22 -4.87
N PRO A 89 5.88 -12.70 -4.59
CA PRO A 89 6.11 -11.30 -4.14
C PRO A 89 5.37 -10.22 -4.93
N ASN A 90 5.17 -10.44 -6.23
CA ASN A 90 4.47 -9.51 -7.11
C ASN A 90 3.02 -9.23 -6.68
N THR A 91 2.44 -10.09 -5.85
CA THR A 91 1.07 -9.98 -5.39
C THR A 91 0.93 -9.24 -4.05
N TRP A 92 2.01 -9.02 -3.30
CA TRP A 92 1.93 -8.43 -1.95
C TRP A 92 2.98 -7.37 -1.62
N CYS A 93 4.04 -7.27 -2.41
CA CYS A 93 5.05 -6.24 -2.26
C CYS A 93 4.76 -5.07 -3.21
N ARG A 94 4.79 -3.86 -2.65
CA ARG A 94 4.50 -2.62 -3.39
C ARG A 94 5.44 -2.38 -4.57
N ALA A 95 6.68 -2.85 -4.51
CA ALA A 95 7.69 -2.68 -5.54
C ALA A 95 7.31 -3.24 -6.91
N PHE A 96 6.31 -4.13 -6.95
CA PHE A 96 5.89 -4.84 -8.17
C PHE A 96 4.47 -4.49 -8.61
N PHE A 97 3.80 -3.56 -7.92
CA PHE A 97 2.44 -3.15 -8.27
C PHE A 97 2.44 -2.18 -9.45
N SER A 98 1.39 -2.23 -10.27
CA SER A 98 1.28 -1.34 -11.43
C SER A 98 1.19 0.13 -11.02
N THR A 99 1.95 0.99 -11.68
CA THR A 99 1.90 2.45 -11.53
C THR A 99 0.51 3.00 -11.84
N GLY A 100 0.12 4.06 -11.12
CA GLY A 100 -1.22 4.67 -11.23
C GLY A 100 -2.33 3.97 -10.43
N LEU A 101 -2.11 2.72 -9.98
CA LEU A 101 -3.00 1.98 -9.08
C LEU A 101 -2.37 1.70 -7.71
N ALA A 102 -1.17 2.23 -7.48
CA ALA A 102 -0.45 2.11 -6.23
C ALA A 102 -1.20 2.90 -5.13
N CYS A 103 -2.00 2.18 -4.36
CA CYS A 103 -2.47 2.67 -3.07
C CYS A 103 -1.31 2.52 -2.08
N ASP A 104 -1.07 3.55 -1.27
CA ASP A 104 -0.11 3.50 -0.15
C ASP A 104 -0.37 2.33 0.82
N THR A 105 -1.59 1.77 0.75
CA THR A 105 -2.05 0.72 1.64
C THR A 105 -1.78 -0.66 1.04
N VAL A 106 -0.79 -1.38 1.59
CA VAL A 106 -0.55 -2.83 1.32
C VAL A 106 -1.41 -3.75 2.20
N GLU A 107 -2.28 -3.15 3.01
CA GLU A 107 -3.07 -3.83 4.04
C GLU A 107 -4.57 -3.51 3.87
N ASN A 108 -5.45 -4.49 4.06
CA ASN A 108 -6.89 -4.29 3.98
C ASN A 108 -7.50 -3.77 5.31
N GLY A 109 -6.76 -2.93 6.03
CA GLY A 109 -7.11 -2.62 7.43
C GLY A 109 -8.43 -1.89 7.59
N LYS A 110 -8.79 -1.02 6.64
CA LYS A 110 -10.07 -0.30 6.69
C LYS A 110 -11.26 -1.25 6.57
N ALA A 111 -11.20 -2.21 5.65
CA ALA A 111 -12.29 -3.18 5.47
C ALA A 111 -12.33 -4.18 6.62
N GLU A 112 -11.17 -4.61 7.14
CA GLU A 112 -11.10 -5.50 8.31
C GLU A 112 -11.70 -4.85 9.56
N CYS A 113 -11.36 -3.60 9.86
CA CYS A 113 -11.95 -2.87 10.98
C CYS A 113 -13.47 -2.73 10.83
N PHE A 114 -13.95 -2.40 9.64
CA PHE A 114 -15.39 -2.31 9.38
C PHE A 114 -16.07 -3.68 9.54
N ASN A 115 -15.49 -4.73 8.96
CA ASN A 115 -16.01 -6.10 9.07
C ASN A 115 -16.08 -6.58 10.52
N ALA A 116 -15.11 -6.21 11.36
CA ALA A 116 -15.11 -6.54 12.77
C ALA A 116 -16.26 -5.84 13.51
N VAL A 117 -16.52 -4.56 13.22
CA VAL A 117 -17.62 -3.81 13.83
C VAL A 117 -18.97 -4.42 13.48
N ILE A 118 -19.20 -4.77 12.21
CA ILE A 118 -20.51 -5.27 11.77
C ILE A 118 -20.70 -6.77 12.03
N LEU A 119 -19.69 -7.46 12.59
CA LEU A 119 -19.70 -8.92 12.73
C LEU A 119 -20.88 -9.42 13.55
N ASP A 120 -21.24 -8.72 14.62
CA ASP A 120 -22.37 -9.08 15.49
C ASP A 120 -23.71 -8.67 14.88
N SER A 121 -23.78 -7.52 14.21
CA SER A 121 -24.98 -7.11 13.46
C SER A 121 -25.34 -8.11 12.37
N ARG A 122 -24.33 -8.73 11.73
CA ARG A 122 -24.52 -9.76 10.69
C ARG A 122 -25.16 -11.06 11.19
N LYS A 123 -25.25 -11.28 12.49
CA LYS A 123 -25.90 -12.46 13.09
C LYS A 123 -27.40 -12.26 13.32
N LYS A 124 -27.93 -11.05 13.04
CA LYS A 124 -29.31 -10.65 13.32
C LYS A 124 -30.17 -10.70 12.06
N LEU A 125 -31.47 -10.52 12.23
CA LEU A 125 -32.41 -10.39 11.11
C LEU A 125 -32.02 -9.22 10.20
N LEU A 126 -32.31 -9.34 8.90
CA LEU A 126 -31.90 -8.37 7.88
C LEU A 126 -32.24 -6.92 8.27
N LEU A 127 -33.46 -6.68 8.76
CA LEU A 127 -33.89 -5.34 9.16
C LEU A 127 -33.06 -4.79 10.33
N THR A 128 -32.83 -5.61 11.36
CA THR A 128 -32.01 -5.24 12.53
C THR A 128 -30.56 -5.02 12.15
N MET A 129 -29.98 -5.87 11.29
CA MET A 129 -28.62 -5.72 10.79
C MET A 129 -28.44 -4.37 10.06
N LEU A 130 -29.37 -4.03 9.16
CA LEU A 130 -29.29 -2.78 8.39
C LEU A 130 -29.45 -1.56 9.29
N GLU A 131 -30.35 -1.62 10.27
CA GLU A 131 -30.56 -0.51 11.21
C GLU A 131 -29.33 -0.27 12.09
N GLU A 132 -28.70 -1.32 12.60
CA GLU A 132 -27.47 -1.21 13.38
C GLU A 132 -26.29 -0.64 12.57
N ILE A 133 -26.13 -1.10 11.32
CA ILE A 133 -25.11 -0.55 10.42
C ILE A 133 -25.39 0.94 10.13
N ARG A 134 -26.66 1.31 9.92
CA ARG A 134 -27.07 2.70 9.67
C ARG A 134 -26.71 3.60 10.85
N VAL A 135 -27.08 3.21 12.07
CA VAL A 135 -26.78 3.96 13.30
C VAL A 135 -25.27 4.08 13.50
N TYR A 136 -24.52 2.98 13.34
CA TYR A 136 -23.06 3.02 13.42
C TYR A 136 -22.44 4.01 12.43
N MET A 137 -22.90 4.02 11.18
CA MET A 137 -22.40 4.94 10.17
C MET A 137 -22.73 6.39 10.51
N MET A 138 -23.93 6.66 11.04
CA MET A 138 -24.32 8.00 11.50
C MET A 138 -23.41 8.50 12.63
N ASP A 139 -23.24 7.70 13.69
CA ASP A 139 -22.38 8.07 14.81
C ASP A 139 -20.95 8.30 14.35
N ARG A 140 -20.44 7.45 13.46
CA ARG A 140 -19.09 7.60 12.90
C ARG A 140 -18.94 8.89 12.11
N PHE A 141 -19.90 9.24 11.25
CA PHE A 141 -19.85 10.49 10.49
C PHE A 141 -19.96 11.72 11.39
N TYR A 142 -20.81 11.67 12.41
CA TYR A 142 -20.92 12.73 13.40
C TYR A 142 -19.58 12.97 14.11
N ASN A 143 -18.96 11.92 14.66
CA ASN A 143 -17.67 12.01 15.34
C ASN A 143 -16.54 12.49 14.39
N LEU A 144 -16.53 12.01 13.15
CA LEU A 144 -15.54 12.47 12.15
C LEU A 144 -15.71 13.95 11.82
N ARG A 145 -16.95 14.44 11.76
CA ARG A 145 -17.24 15.86 11.56
C ARG A 145 -16.79 16.70 12.75
N GLU A 146 -17.10 16.30 13.98
CA GLU A 146 -16.64 17.01 15.18
C GLU A 146 -15.11 17.07 15.28
N LEU A 147 -14.41 16.03 14.81
CA LEU A 147 -12.95 16.05 14.72
C LEU A 147 -12.47 17.01 13.64
N ALA A 148 -13.11 17.01 12.47
CA ALA A 148 -12.74 17.89 11.36
C ALA A 148 -12.98 19.37 11.68
N GLU A 149 -14.04 19.69 12.43
CA GLU A 149 -14.33 21.06 12.89
C GLU A 149 -13.26 21.61 13.84
N LYS A 150 -12.46 20.73 14.47
CA LYS A 150 -11.33 21.12 15.32
C LYS A 150 -10.01 21.26 14.56
N TRP A 151 -9.97 20.94 13.26
CA TRP A 151 -8.76 21.06 12.47
C TRP A 151 -8.49 22.51 12.11
N GLU A 152 -7.21 22.88 12.14
CA GLU A 152 -6.77 24.17 11.61
C GLU A 152 -6.38 23.98 10.14
N GLY A 153 -7.07 24.69 9.26
CA GLY A 153 -6.85 24.66 7.81
C GLY A 153 -7.66 23.58 7.06
N ASP A 154 -7.48 23.55 5.73
CA ASP A 154 -8.31 22.75 4.83
C ASP A 154 -7.82 21.30 4.66
N VAL A 155 -6.65 20.97 5.20
CA VAL A 155 -6.00 19.67 5.01
C VAL A 155 -5.95 18.92 6.34
N CYS A 156 -6.27 17.63 6.31
CA CYS A 156 -6.21 16.78 7.49
C CYS A 156 -4.81 16.80 8.13
N PRO A 157 -4.69 17.03 9.46
CA PRO A 157 -3.39 17.07 10.15
C PRO A 157 -2.54 15.81 9.93
N SER A 158 -3.18 14.64 9.83
CA SER A 158 -2.46 13.38 9.57
C SER A 158 -1.83 13.31 8.18
N ALA A 159 -2.41 14.00 7.19
CA ALA A 159 -1.83 14.10 5.85
C ALA A 159 -0.65 15.09 5.84
N ILE A 160 -0.81 16.25 6.52
CA ILE A 160 0.27 17.23 6.69
C ILE A 160 1.49 16.57 7.36
N LYS A 161 1.27 15.89 8.49
CA LYS A 161 2.34 15.18 9.21
C LYS A 161 3.09 14.19 8.32
N LYS A 162 2.37 13.42 7.49
CA LYS A 162 3.01 12.50 6.55
C LYS A 162 3.82 13.24 5.49
N MET A 163 3.30 14.36 4.97
CA MET A 163 4.04 15.18 4.01
C MET A 163 5.31 15.77 4.62
N GLU A 164 5.26 16.20 5.88
CA GLU A 164 6.43 16.69 6.62
C GLU A 164 7.46 15.57 6.83
N GLU A 165 7.03 14.37 7.26
CA GLU A 165 7.89 13.19 7.38
C GLU A 165 8.58 12.85 6.05
N PHE A 166 7.82 12.81 4.95
CA PHE A 166 8.40 12.63 3.61
C PHE A 166 9.36 13.77 3.24
N GLY A 167 9.04 15.00 3.61
CA GLY A 167 9.88 16.17 3.36
C GLY A 167 11.22 16.07 4.06
N GLU A 168 11.26 15.62 5.31
CA GLU A 168 12.51 15.38 6.06
C GLU A 168 13.37 14.30 5.40
N ASP A 169 12.77 13.18 4.99
CA ASP A 169 13.48 12.09 4.34
C ASP A 169 14.08 12.52 2.99
N LEU A 170 13.37 13.35 2.22
CA LEU A 170 13.81 13.85 0.91
C LEU A 170 15.03 14.78 0.99
N LYS A 171 15.30 15.43 2.13
CA LYS A 171 16.45 16.35 2.29
C LYS A 171 17.79 15.69 2.04
N PHE A 172 17.89 14.38 2.22
CA PHE A 172 19.12 13.61 2.06
C PHE A 172 19.35 13.15 0.61
N TRP A 173 18.34 13.28 -0.26
CA TRP A 173 18.43 12.88 -1.66
C TRP A 173 18.92 14.02 -2.53
N ARG A 174 19.96 13.76 -3.33
CA ARG A 174 20.55 14.69 -4.30
C ARG A 174 20.26 14.23 -5.72
N VAL A 175 19.80 15.17 -6.54
CA VAL A 175 19.52 14.92 -7.95
C VAL A 175 20.72 15.38 -8.78
N HIS A 176 21.27 14.47 -9.58
CA HIS A 176 22.39 14.68 -10.49
C HIS A 176 21.90 14.58 -11.94
N PRO A 177 22.10 15.60 -12.78
CA PRO A 177 21.72 15.50 -14.19
C PRO A 177 22.68 14.56 -14.95
N ASN A 178 22.13 13.62 -15.72
CA ASN A 178 22.88 12.67 -16.57
C ASN A 178 22.75 12.99 -18.08
N GLY A 179 22.10 14.11 -18.43
CA GLY A 179 21.84 14.51 -19.82
C GLY A 179 20.54 13.89 -20.38
N GLN A 180 20.04 14.42 -21.50
CA GLN A 180 18.84 13.91 -22.20
C GLN A 180 17.58 13.69 -21.31
N ASN A 181 17.32 14.60 -20.36
CA ASN A 181 16.24 14.48 -19.36
C ASN A 181 16.36 13.28 -18.41
N GLU A 182 17.54 12.67 -18.32
CA GLU A 182 17.84 11.64 -17.33
C GLU A 182 18.49 12.26 -16.10
N PHE A 183 18.05 11.78 -14.95
CA PHE A 183 18.57 12.18 -13.65
C PHE A 183 18.96 10.95 -12.85
N GLU A 184 20.05 11.07 -12.12
CA GLU A 184 20.46 10.12 -11.09
C GLU A 184 20.17 10.72 -9.72
N VAL A 185 19.43 9.99 -8.88
CA VAL A 185 19.05 10.48 -7.55
C VAL A 185 19.79 9.66 -6.50
N ARG A 186 20.63 10.30 -5.68
CA ARG A 186 21.53 9.63 -4.73
C ARG A 186 21.30 10.06 -3.29
N ASN A 187 21.40 9.11 -2.37
CA ASN A 187 21.52 9.35 -0.93
C ASN A 187 22.62 8.42 -0.36
N GLY A 188 23.82 8.95 -0.16
CA GLY A 188 24.96 8.15 0.30
C GLY A 188 25.38 7.08 -0.72
N LEU A 189 25.35 5.80 -0.30
CA LEU A 189 25.60 4.64 -1.16
C LEU A 189 24.36 4.18 -1.94
N GLU A 190 23.18 4.69 -1.60
CA GLU A 190 21.95 4.41 -2.32
C GLU A 190 21.85 5.34 -3.53
N SER A 191 21.55 4.76 -4.69
CA SER A 191 21.35 5.50 -5.93
C SER A 191 20.19 4.92 -6.71
N TYR A 192 19.38 5.80 -7.28
CA TYR A 192 18.39 5.50 -8.30
C TYR A 192 18.94 6.02 -9.64
N GLY A 193 19.34 5.10 -10.52
CA GLY A 193 19.91 5.43 -11.83
C GLY A 193 18.84 5.69 -12.89
N ASN A 194 19.09 6.68 -13.75
CA ASN A 194 18.34 7.04 -14.96
C ASN A 194 16.81 7.16 -14.80
N ILE A 195 16.38 8.17 -14.04
CA ILE A 195 14.97 8.61 -14.02
C ILE A 195 14.73 9.56 -15.19
N THR A 196 13.88 9.17 -16.14
CA THR A 196 13.45 10.04 -17.25
C THR A 196 12.23 10.86 -16.84
N ILE A 197 12.34 12.20 -16.84
CA ILE A 197 11.18 13.06 -16.59
C ILE A 197 10.45 13.32 -17.91
N SER A 198 9.29 12.69 -18.11
CA SER A 198 8.35 12.98 -19.20
C SER A 198 7.59 14.28 -18.87
N ALA A 199 8.01 15.40 -19.47
CA ALA A 199 7.30 16.66 -19.33
C ALA A 199 5.95 16.61 -20.07
N GLN A 200 4.86 16.24 -19.39
CA GLN A 200 3.52 16.55 -19.89
C GLN A 200 3.19 18.01 -19.61
N ARG A 201 3.27 18.81 -20.67
CA ARG A 201 2.89 20.23 -20.71
C ARG A 201 1.43 20.43 -20.34
N SER A 202 1.18 21.18 -19.27
CA SER A 202 0.21 22.27 -19.24
C SER A 202 0.58 23.19 -18.08
N MET A 203 0.76 24.45 -18.41
CA MET A 203 1.25 25.53 -17.55
C MET A 203 0.36 25.77 -16.32
N ASP A 204 0.97 26.44 -15.35
CA ASP A 204 0.41 26.97 -14.10
C ASP A 204 0.15 25.96 -12.96
N PHE A 205 1.24 25.47 -12.35
CA PHE A 205 1.51 25.59 -10.91
C PHE A 205 2.91 25.01 -10.62
N LYS A 206 3.85 25.86 -10.22
CA LYS A 206 5.20 25.46 -9.80
C LYS A 206 5.14 24.75 -8.45
N MET A 207 5.17 23.42 -8.43
CA MET A 207 5.93 22.61 -7.46
C MET A 207 5.72 21.12 -7.74
N PHE A 208 6.85 20.41 -7.91
CA PHE A 208 7.01 18.95 -7.78
C PHE A 208 5.86 18.07 -8.27
N HIS A 209 5.91 17.72 -9.55
CA HIS A 209 5.38 16.44 -10.03
C HIS A 209 6.56 15.62 -10.57
N ILE A 210 7.15 14.83 -9.68
CA ILE A 210 8.01 13.70 -10.07
C ILE A 210 7.02 12.61 -10.48
N ILE A 211 6.64 12.60 -11.76
CA ILE A 211 5.92 11.50 -12.36
C ILE A 211 6.97 10.42 -12.64
N VAL A 212 6.87 9.35 -11.86
CA VAL A 212 7.64 8.14 -12.08
C VAL A 212 6.99 7.37 -13.23
N ASP A 213 7.31 7.73 -14.47
CA ASP A 213 6.95 6.93 -15.64
C ASP A 213 8.04 5.88 -15.87
N LYS A 214 7.62 4.61 -15.79
CA LYS A 214 8.41 3.37 -15.63
C LYS A 214 8.81 3.04 -14.19
N LEU A 215 7.79 2.84 -13.36
CA LEU A 215 7.78 1.78 -12.35
C LEU A 215 6.60 0.84 -12.63
#